data_AF-A0A1H3CTZ2-F1
#
_entry.id   AF-A0A1H3CTZ2-F1
#
_cell.length_a   1.000
_cell.length_b   1.000
_cell.length_c   1.000
_cell.angle_alpha   90.00
_cell.angle_beta   90.00
_cell.angle_gamma   90.00
#
_symmetry.space_group_name_H-M   'P 1'
#
loop_
_entity.id
_entity.type
_entity.pdbx_description
1 polymer ?
#
loop_
_entity_poly.entity_id
_entity_poly.type
_entity_poly.pdbx_seq_one_letter_code
_entity_poly.pdbx_strand_id
1 'polypeptide(L)'
;MTDSSTASESRAADAESTDSLSTTDGSLDGEQAAVPSIVDPEVARQRIETVVRETVEDADARGVVVNMSGGLDSTVTAALAVDALGPERVYGLILPCTKLGATAARDAEALADALGIDHDTVHLQPLFARFGSVVPDSFGFHDEPVPAGNAIARFRMMLAYFAANATDRLVCGTTNRSERLLGYFTKHGDGAADLLPIGHLYKTEVRELAEALDVPDFVLDKEPTPGIRPGQVDADDLGAPYDVIDPILELGVDAGLEPDAVAARVGVDVTTVTDLLDRHEATAHKRRMPAVPTRDRDR
;
A
#
# COMPACT_ATOMS: atom_id res chain seq x y z
N MET A 1 -22.14 -75.12 -0.50
CA MET A 1 -23.58 -75.39 -0.71
C MET A 1 -24.16 -74.11 -1.26
N THR A 2 -24.12 -73.94 -2.59
CA THR A 2 -25.24 -74.24 -3.54
C THR A 2 -26.42 -73.31 -3.26
N ASP A 3 -26.57 -72.16 -3.93
CA ASP A 3 -27.01 -71.94 -5.34
C ASP A 3 -28.54 -71.98 -5.51
N SER A 4 -29.04 -71.24 -6.51
CA SER A 4 -30.44 -71.06 -7.01
C SER A 4 -31.23 -69.89 -6.39
N SER A 5 -31.49 -68.79 -7.11
CA SER A 5 -32.37 -68.61 -8.30
C SER A 5 -33.87 -68.78 -7.99
N THR A 6 -34.67 -67.73 -8.21
CA THR A 6 -35.87 -67.74 -9.07
C THR A 6 -36.45 -66.33 -9.25
N ALA A 7 -36.90 -66.08 -10.48
CA ALA A 7 -37.55 -64.86 -10.96
C ALA A 7 -39.08 -65.05 -11.09
N SER A 8 -39.83 -63.94 -11.16
CA SER A 8 -41.20 -63.80 -11.71
C SER A 8 -41.54 -62.28 -11.68
N GLU A 9 -41.54 -61.51 -12.78
CA GLU A 9 -42.64 -61.30 -13.77
C GLU A 9 -44.00 -60.96 -13.10
N SER A 10 -44.83 -59.97 -13.50
CA SER A 10 -44.92 -59.07 -14.67
C SER A 10 -46.07 -58.02 -14.50
N ARG A 11 -46.16 -57.08 -15.47
CA ARG A 11 -47.24 -56.12 -15.88
C ARG A 11 -47.17 -54.70 -15.27
N ALA A 12 -46.77 -53.65 -16.01
CA ALA A 12 -47.35 -53.01 -17.22
C ALA A 12 -48.76 -52.44 -16.95
N ALA A 13 -49.15 -51.21 -17.28
CA ALA A 13 -48.57 -50.07 -17.97
C ALA A 13 -49.45 -48.86 -17.61
N ASP A 14 -48.94 -47.63 -17.71
CA ASP A 14 -49.65 -46.58 -18.45
C ASP A 14 -48.71 -45.42 -18.79
N ALA A 15 -48.95 -44.89 -19.98
CA ALA A 15 -48.05 -44.12 -20.82
C ALA A 15 -48.29 -42.61 -20.72
N GLU A 16 -47.24 -41.89 -21.12
CA GLU A 16 -47.25 -40.60 -21.84
C GLU A 16 -48.02 -39.41 -21.25
N SER A 17 -47.29 -38.34 -20.92
CA SER A 17 -47.23 -37.22 -21.87
C SER A 17 -46.02 -36.31 -21.61
N THR A 18 -45.49 -35.86 -22.74
CA THR A 18 -44.31 -35.06 -23.00
C THR A 18 -44.37 -33.59 -22.55
N ASP A 19 -43.17 -33.03 -22.52
CA ASP A 19 -42.83 -31.66 -22.95
C ASP A 19 -42.88 -30.54 -21.91
N SER A 20 -41.71 -30.04 -21.50
CA SER A 20 -41.15 -28.82 -22.12
C SER A 20 -39.99 -28.29 -21.28
N LEU A 21 -38.94 -27.87 -21.99
CA LEU A 21 -37.87 -27.07 -21.44
C LEU A 21 -38.44 -25.78 -20.82
N SER A 22 -38.07 -25.52 -19.57
CA SER A 22 -38.05 -24.17 -19.03
C SER A 22 -36.71 -24.01 -18.31
N THR A 23 -35.79 -23.42 -19.06
CA THR A 23 -34.64 -22.69 -18.54
C THR A 23 -35.14 -21.72 -17.48
N THR A 24 -34.80 -21.97 -16.22
CA THR A 24 -34.93 -20.95 -15.18
C THR A 24 -33.94 -19.86 -15.53
N ASP A 25 -34.51 -18.76 -16.02
CA ASP A 25 -33.91 -17.45 -16.18
C ASP A 25 -33.41 -16.99 -14.81
N GLY A 26 -32.16 -17.34 -14.50
CA GLY A 26 -31.44 -16.82 -13.36
C GLY A 26 -31.03 -15.41 -13.74
N SER A 27 -31.88 -14.44 -13.43
CA SER A 27 -31.56 -13.02 -13.45
C SER A 27 -30.27 -12.82 -12.65
N LEU A 28 -29.15 -12.72 -13.36
CA LEU A 28 -27.92 -12.16 -12.82
C LEU A 28 -28.13 -10.65 -12.81
N ASP A 29 -28.96 -10.20 -11.87
CA ASP A 29 -28.93 -8.81 -11.43
C ASP A 29 -27.57 -8.62 -10.75
N GLY A 30 -26.60 -8.26 -11.58
CA GLY A 30 -25.27 -7.81 -11.18
C GLY A 30 -25.40 -6.48 -10.47
N GLU A 31 -25.83 -6.54 -9.21
CA GLU A 31 -25.55 -5.50 -8.26
C GLU A 31 -24.03 -5.53 -8.06
N GLN A 32 -23.32 -4.63 -8.76
CA GLN A 32 -21.92 -4.34 -8.52
C GLN A 32 -21.79 -4.08 -7.02
N ALA A 33 -21.33 -5.09 -6.28
CA ALA A 33 -21.14 -4.98 -4.85
C ALA A 33 -19.97 -4.01 -4.66
N ALA A 34 -20.29 -2.73 -4.48
CA ALA A 34 -19.37 -1.73 -4.00
C ALA A 34 -18.77 -2.29 -2.71
N VAL A 35 -17.49 -2.64 -2.78
CA VAL A 35 -16.74 -3.07 -1.61
C VAL A 35 -16.68 -1.86 -0.67
N PRO A 36 -17.06 -1.97 0.62
CA PRO A 36 -17.29 -0.78 1.43
C PRO A 36 -15.97 -0.01 1.61
N SER A 37 -15.93 1.25 1.17
CA SER A 37 -14.87 2.20 1.54
C SER A 37 -14.90 2.48 3.05
N ILE A 38 -13.88 3.16 3.58
CA ILE A 38 -13.65 3.44 4.99
C ILE A 38 -14.96 3.49 5.79
N VAL A 39 -14.99 2.71 6.86
CA VAL A 39 -15.98 2.87 7.95
C VAL A 39 -15.75 4.24 8.59
N ASP A 40 -16.36 5.29 8.03
CA ASP A 40 -16.35 6.69 8.46
C ASP A 40 -14.94 7.35 8.59
N PRO A 41 -14.57 8.30 7.70
CA PRO A 41 -13.27 8.99 7.75
C PRO A 41 -12.93 9.62 9.10
N GLU A 42 -13.94 10.11 9.84
CA GLU A 42 -13.72 10.71 11.16
C GLU A 42 -13.37 9.64 12.20
N VAL A 43 -13.99 8.47 12.13
CA VAL A 43 -13.64 7.33 13.00
C VAL A 43 -12.24 6.81 12.67
N ALA A 44 -11.88 6.73 11.39
CA ALA A 44 -10.53 6.37 10.96
C ALA A 44 -9.48 7.36 11.49
N ARG A 45 -9.74 8.67 11.35
CA ARG A 45 -8.88 9.74 11.87
C ARG A 45 -8.64 9.60 13.37
N GLN A 46 -9.70 9.48 14.17
CA GLN A 46 -9.59 9.35 15.64
C GLN A 46 -8.77 8.12 16.08
N ARG A 47 -8.93 7.00 15.38
CA ARG A 47 -8.14 5.78 15.63
C ARG A 47 -6.66 6.01 15.32
N ILE A 48 -6.37 6.66 14.19
CA ILE A 48 -5.01 6.97 13.77
C ILE A 48 -4.34 7.90 14.79
N GLU A 49 -5.02 8.97 15.19
CA GLU A 49 -4.50 9.91 16.18
C GLU A 49 -4.18 9.24 17.51
N THR A 50 -5.04 8.32 17.95
CA THR A 50 -4.83 7.54 19.17
C THR A 50 -3.56 6.71 19.06
N VAL A 51 -3.41 5.93 17.98
CA VAL A 51 -2.22 5.09 17.76
C VAL A 51 -0.95 5.93 17.68
N VAL A 52 -0.98 7.07 16.98
CA VAL A 52 0.19 7.96 16.88
C VAL A 52 0.58 8.49 18.27
N ARG A 53 -0.39 8.97 19.04
CA ARG A 53 -0.17 9.51 20.38
C ARG A 53 0.40 8.45 21.34
N GLU A 54 -0.24 7.30 21.42
CA GLU A 54 0.19 6.19 22.28
C GLU A 54 1.59 5.70 21.88
N THR A 55 1.88 5.55 20.59
CA THR A 55 3.20 5.09 20.13
C THR A 55 4.32 6.05 20.54
N VAL A 56 4.07 7.36 20.43
CA VAL A 56 5.05 8.38 20.83
C VAL A 56 5.22 8.43 22.35
N GLU A 57 4.13 8.29 23.11
CA GLU A 57 4.14 8.28 24.58
C GLU A 57 4.83 7.03 25.14
N ASP A 58 4.52 5.84 24.61
CA ASP A 58 5.13 4.57 25.03
C ASP A 58 6.63 4.52 24.78
N ALA A 59 7.10 5.21 23.74
CA ALA A 59 8.51 5.34 23.41
C ALA A 59 9.23 6.45 24.20
N ASP A 60 8.53 7.24 25.03
CA ASP A 60 9.02 8.47 25.66
C ASP A 60 9.66 9.44 24.64
N ALA A 61 9.08 9.50 23.43
CA ALA A 61 9.60 10.27 22.32
C ALA A 61 9.06 11.70 22.32
N ARG A 62 9.88 12.64 21.85
CA ARG A 62 9.52 14.07 21.76
C ARG A 62 8.54 14.36 20.63
N GLY A 63 8.40 13.46 19.67
CA GLY A 63 7.53 13.63 18.51
C GLY A 63 7.92 12.70 17.36
N VAL A 64 7.60 13.11 16.13
CA VAL A 64 7.85 12.31 14.92
C VAL A 64 8.58 13.09 13.83
N VAL A 65 9.33 12.36 13.01
CA VAL A 65 9.92 12.82 11.75
C VAL A 65 9.14 12.19 10.59
N VAL A 66 8.68 13.01 9.64
CA VAL A 66 7.97 12.58 8.43
C VAL A 66 8.80 12.95 7.20
N ASN A 67 9.04 12.00 6.30
CA ASN A 67 9.62 12.29 5.00
C ASN A 67 8.54 12.87 4.07
N MET A 68 8.63 14.17 3.79
CA MET A 68 7.68 14.90 2.97
C MET A 68 8.10 14.83 1.50
N SER A 69 7.31 14.10 0.68
CA SER A 69 7.56 13.95 -0.76
C SER A 69 6.79 14.96 -1.61
N GLY A 70 5.81 15.66 -1.02
CA GLY A 70 4.85 16.49 -1.74
C GLY A 70 3.80 15.68 -2.50
N GLY A 71 3.64 14.40 -2.14
CA GLY A 71 2.57 13.53 -2.61
C GLY A 71 1.46 13.35 -1.56
N LEU A 72 0.41 12.66 -1.96
CA LEU A 72 -0.78 12.39 -1.14
C LEU A 72 -0.42 11.76 0.22
N ASP A 73 0.27 10.63 0.21
CA ASP A 73 0.43 9.80 1.42
C ASP A 73 1.25 10.51 2.51
N SER A 74 2.34 11.19 2.12
CA SER A 74 3.15 11.94 3.09
C SER A 74 2.41 13.14 3.66
N THR A 75 1.57 13.80 2.85
CA THR A 75 0.80 14.97 3.28
C THR A 75 -0.27 14.57 4.27
N VAL A 76 -1.04 13.52 3.97
CA VAL A 76 -2.04 12.96 4.88
C VAL A 76 -1.39 12.47 6.17
N THR A 77 -0.26 11.77 6.07
CA THR A 77 0.48 11.29 7.25
C THR A 77 0.93 12.45 8.15
N ALA A 78 1.45 13.53 7.56
CA ALA A 78 1.87 14.70 8.32
C ALA A 78 0.69 15.42 8.97
N ALA A 79 -0.41 15.62 8.24
CA ALA A 79 -1.64 16.23 8.78
C ALA A 79 -2.18 15.44 9.99
N LEU A 80 -2.29 14.12 9.86
CA LEU A 80 -2.74 13.24 10.95
C LEU A 80 -1.78 13.27 12.16
N ALA A 81 -0.48 13.37 11.91
CA ALA A 81 0.50 13.50 12.99
C ALA A 81 0.37 14.86 13.71
N VAL A 82 0.08 15.94 12.97
CA VAL A 82 -0.17 17.28 13.53
C VAL A 82 -1.44 17.27 14.38
N ASP A 83 -2.52 16.68 13.90
CA ASP A 83 -3.75 16.53 14.68
C ASP A 83 -3.52 15.76 15.98
N ALA A 84 -2.73 14.68 15.91
CA ALA A 84 -2.46 13.80 17.05
C ALA A 84 -1.58 14.45 18.13
N LEU A 85 -0.54 15.19 17.71
CA LEU A 85 0.58 15.60 18.57
C LEU A 85 0.79 17.11 18.70
N GLY A 86 0.19 17.91 17.82
CA GLY A 86 0.51 19.32 17.60
C GLY A 86 1.71 19.50 16.65
N PRO A 87 1.75 20.62 15.89
CA PRO A 87 2.75 20.83 14.84
C PRO A 87 4.19 20.91 15.36
N GLU A 88 4.39 21.33 16.62
CA GLU A 88 5.70 21.49 17.27
C GLU A 88 6.38 20.13 17.55
N ARG A 89 5.60 19.05 17.53
CA ARG A 89 6.06 17.67 17.71
C ARG A 89 6.19 16.93 16.38
N VAL A 90 5.92 17.58 15.26
CA VAL A 90 6.08 17.01 13.92
C VAL A 90 7.21 17.75 13.20
N TYR A 91 8.13 16.98 12.62
CA TYR A 91 9.26 17.54 11.88
C TYR A 91 9.30 16.97 10.46
N GLY A 92 9.26 17.85 9.46
CA GLY A 92 9.27 17.49 8.05
C GLY A 92 10.69 17.40 7.48
N LEU A 93 10.99 16.32 6.75
CA LEU A 93 12.22 16.21 5.96
C LEU A 93 11.90 16.13 4.47
N ILE A 94 12.46 17.06 3.70
CA ILE A 94 12.23 17.17 2.27
C ILE A 94 13.53 16.80 1.55
N LEU A 95 13.53 15.66 0.89
CA LEU A 95 14.76 14.96 0.51
C LEU A 95 14.90 14.75 -1.01
N PRO A 96 15.04 15.84 -1.81
CA PRO A 96 15.23 15.74 -3.25
C PRO A 96 16.62 15.19 -3.58
N CYS A 97 16.67 14.32 -4.59
CA CYS A 97 17.92 13.73 -5.06
C CYS A 97 18.19 13.96 -6.55
N THR A 98 17.14 14.11 -7.36
CA THR A 98 17.23 14.29 -8.81
C THR A 98 16.41 15.51 -9.22
N LYS A 99 16.63 15.99 -10.45
CA LYS A 99 15.87 17.13 -11.01
C LYS A 99 14.36 16.85 -11.09
N LEU A 100 13.96 15.58 -11.23
CA LEU A 100 12.55 15.17 -11.26
C LEU A 100 11.82 15.54 -9.97
N GLY A 101 12.52 15.51 -8.84
CA GLY A 101 11.94 15.84 -7.53
C GLY A 101 11.94 17.32 -7.17
N ALA A 102 12.43 18.23 -8.04
CA ALA A 102 12.59 19.64 -7.66
C ALA A 102 11.25 20.36 -7.47
N THR A 103 10.25 20.10 -8.33
CA THR A 103 8.90 20.66 -8.16
C THR A 103 8.23 20.05 -6.93
N ALA A 104 8.29 18.72 -6.79
CA ALA A 104 7.73 18.02 -5.65
C ALA A 104 8.32 18.47 -4.31
N ALA A 105 9.60 18.84 -4.27
CA ALA A 105 10.23 19.41 -3.07
C ALA A 105 9.62 20.78 -2.69
N ARG A 106 9.35 21.66 -3.67
CA ARG A 106 8.70 22.94 -3.38
C ARG A 106 7.26 22.77 -2.90
N ASP A 107 6.53 21.82 -3.52
CA ASP A 107 5.19 21.46 -3.06
C ASP A 107 5.25 20.97 -1.60
N ALA A 108 6.23 20.11 -1.28
CA ALA A 108 6.44 19.60 0.07
C ALA A 108 6.78 20.69 1.09
N GLU A 109 7.61 21.68 0.71
CA GLU A 109 7.94 22.85 1.54
C GLU A 109 6.67 23.65 1.84
N ALA A 110 5.89 23.98 0.82
CA ALA A 110 4.65 24.73 0.97
C ALA A 110 3.60 23.99 1.82
N LEU A 111 3.54 22.66 1.70
CA LEU A 111 2.64 21.83 2.52
C LEU A 111 3.11 21.76 3.98
N ALA A 112 4.42 21.66 4.23
CA ALA A 112 4.96 21.73 5.58
C ALA A 112 4.70 23.09 6.24
N ASP A 113 4.89 24.18 5.49
CA ASP A 113 4.55 25.55 5.93
C ASP A 113 3.06 25.69 6.26
N ALA A 114 2.19 25.16 5.40
CA ALA A 114 0.74 25.22 5.62
C ALA A 114 0.29 24.41 6.86
N LEU A 115 0.97 23.31 7.16
CA LEU A 115 0.75 22.52 8.38
C LEU A 115 1.38 23.15 9.63
N GLY A 116 2.19 24.20 9.48
CA GLY A 116 2.86 24.88 10.59
C GLY A 116 3.99 24.06 11.23
N ILE A 117 4.54 23.08 10.53
CA ILE A 117 5.58 22.19 11.07
C ILE A 117 6.98 22.71 10.74
N ASP A 118 7.91 22.51 11.68
CA ASP A 118 9.34 22.72 11.40
C ASP A 118 9.80 21.73 10.33
N HIS A 119 10.61 22.20 9.38
CA HIS A 119 11.11 21.35 8.31
C HIS A 119 12.48 21.79 7.79
N ASP A 120 13.19 20.84 7.17
CA ASP A 120 14.43 21.10 6.44
C ASP A 120 14.43 20.40 5.08
N THR A 121 14.99 21.09 4.08
CA THR A 121 15.27 20.52 2.76
C THR A 121 16.74 20.12 2.63
N VAL A 122 16.99 18.82 2.43
CA VAL A 122 18.35 18.27 2.30
C VAL A 122 18.54 17.62 0.93
N HIS A 123 19.38 18.23 0.11
CA HIS A 123 19.71 17.71 -1.22
C HIS A 123 20.62 16.47 -1.15
N LEU A 124 20.09 15.31 -1.54
CA LEU A 124 20.79 14.03 -1.50
C LEU A 124 21.69 13.76 -2.73
N GLN A 125 21.63 14.62 -3.75
CA GLN A 125 22.40 14.44 -4.98
C GLN A 125 23.91 14.24 -4.76
N PRO A 126 24.59 14.99 -3.87
CA PRO A 126 26.02 14.79 -3.62
C PRO A 126 26.32 13.40 -3.04
N LEU A 127 25.49 12.92 -2.11
CA LEU A 127 25.61 11.58 -1.54
C LEU A 127 25.38 10.51 -2.61
N PHE A 128 24.34 10.66 -3.43
CA PHE A 128 24.04 9.75 -4.52
C PHE A 128 25.18 9.64 -5.55
N ALA A 129 25.77 10.77 -5.93
CA ALA A 129 26.93 10.79 -6.83
C ALA A 129 28.15 10.09 -6.24
N ARG A 130 28.41 10.30 -4.93
CA ARG A 130 29.52 9.62 -4.23
C ARG A 130 29.28 8.13 -4.10
N PHE A 131 28.06 7.72 -3.77
CA PHE A 131 27.71 6.31 -3.74
C PHE A 131 27.92 5.65 -5.10
N GLY A 132 27.45 6.27 -6.19
CA GLY A 132 27.71 5.77 -7.55
C GLY A 132 29.18 5.59 -7.87
N SER A 133 30.05 6.48 -7.40
CA SER A 133 31.50 6.37 -7.64
C SER A 133 32.21 5.22 -6.92
N VAL A 134 31.57 4.60 -5.93
CA VAL A 134 32.13 3.46 -5.17
C VAL A 134 31.42 2.14 -5.46
N VAL A 135 30.26 2.19 -6.12
CA VAL A 135 29.52 1.00 -6.53
C VAL A 135 30.25 0.34 -7.70
N PRO A 136 30.54 -0.98 -7.64
CA PRO A 136 31.11 -1.69 -8.78
C PRO A 136 30.25 -1.58 -10.04
N ASP A 137 30.89 -1.34 -11.19
CA ASP A 137 30.22 -1.21 -12.49
C ASP A 137 29.32 -2.43 -12.82
N SER A 138 29.68 -3.62 -12.32
CA SER A 138 28.90 -4.85 -12.48
C SER A 138 27.48 -4.79 -11.92
N PHE A 139 27.16 -3.80 -11.10
CA PHE A 139 25.81 -3.60 -10.55
C PHE A 139 24.98 -2.57 -11.33
N GLY A 140 25.52 -1.99 -12.41
CA GLY A 140 24.77 -1.15 -13.34
C GLY A 140 24.14 0.10 -12.72
N PHE A 141 24.75 0.68 -11.67
CA PHE A 141 24.13 1.78 -10.90
C PHE A 141 23.75 3.00 -11.74
N HIS A 142 24.51 3.29 -12.80
CA HIS A 142 24.27 4.41 -13.70
C HIS A 142 23.33 4.07 -14.85
N ASP A 143 23.14 2.78 -15.14
CA ASP A 143 22.38 2.28 -16.29
C ASP A 143 20.99 1.79 -15.90
N GLU A 144 20.82 1.36 -14.64
CA GLU A 144 19.60 0.74 -14.14
C GLU A 144 18.85 1.66 -13.16
N PRO A 145 17.68 2.21 -13.56
CA PRO A 145 16.97 3.19 -12.75
C PRO A 145 16.36 2.61 -11.46
N VAL A 146 15.98 1.33 -11.44
CA VAL A 146 15.34 0.71 -10.26
C VAL A 146 16.33 0.53 -9.09
N PRO A 147 17.52 -0.08 -9.27
CA PRO A 147 18.56 -0.12 -8.24
C PRO A 147 18.96 1.28 -7.73
N ALA A 148 19.11 2.26 -8.64
CA ALA A 148 19.40 3.63 -8.27
C ALA A 148 18.27 4.26 -7.43
N GLY A 149 17.01 4.08 -7.82
CA GLY A 149 15.83 4.52 -7.07
C GLY A 149 15.75 3.90 -5.68
N ASN A 150 16.03 2.59 -5.56
CA ASN A 150 16.11 1.89 -4.28
C ASN A 150 17.21 2.47 -3.37
N ALA A 151 18.36 2.88 -3.93
CA ALA A 151 19.42 3.54 -3.17
C ALA A 151 18.95 4.91 -2.65
N ILE A 152 18.26 5.70 -3.47
CA ILE A 152 17.69 7.00 -3.06
C ILE A 152 16.69 6.80 -1.92
N ALA A 153 15.77 5.85 -2.03
CA ALA A 153 14.81 5.54 -0.96
C ALA A 153 15.52 5.17 0.36
N ARG A 154 16.63 4.43 0.30
CA ARG A 154 17.46 4.08 1.47
C ARG A 154 18.22 5.27 2.04
N PHE A 155 18.68 6.21 1.21
CA PHE A 155 19.29 7.45 1.71
C PHE A 155 18.27 8.33 2.44
N ARG A 156 17.04 8.39 1.95
CA ARG A 156 15.94 9.08 2.63
C ARG A 156 15.64 8.47 4.00
N MET A 157 15.52 7.14 4.04
CA MET A 157 15.38 6.38 5.29
C MET A 157 16.52 6.67 6.27
N MET A 158 17.77 6.59 5.80
CA MET A 158 18.95 6.83 6.64
C MET A 158 18.93 8.22 7.28
N LEU A 159 18.57 9.25 6.51
CA LEU A 159 18.51 10.62 7.02
C LEU A 159 17.31 10.83 7.97
N ALA A 160 16.16 10.20 7.70
CA ALA A 160 15.02 10.23 8.60
C ALA A 160 15.35 9.64 9.98
N TYR A 161 15.95 8.45 10.01
CA TYR A 161 16.39 7.84 11.28
C TYR A 161 17.53 8.63 11.94
N PHE A 162 18.43 9.23 11.17
CA PHE A 162 19.45 10.11 11.75
C PHE A 162 18.81 11.30 12.48
N ALA A 163 17.86 11.99 11.83
CA ALA A 163 17.16 13.12 12.43
C ALA A 163 16.30 12.70 13.63
N ALA A 164 15.60 11.56 13.52
CA ALA A 164 14.80 10.99 14.58
C ALA A 164 15.66 10.72 15.83
N ASN A 165 16.76 9.99 15.67
CA ASN A 165 17.71 9.70 16.76
C ASN A 165 18.36 10.97 17.34
N ALA A 166 18.71 11.94 16.49
CA ALA A 166 19.36 13.18 16.92
C ALA A 166 18.42 14.12 17.69
N THR A 167 17.11 13.89 17.61
CA THR A 167 16.09 14.78 18.19
C THR A 167 15.10 14.07 19.13
N ASP A 168 15.42 12.82 19.52
CA ASP A 168 14.59 11.96 20.36
C ASP A 168 13.16 11.81 19.81
N ARG A 169 13.03 11.61 18.49
CA ARG A 169 11.76 11.41 17.76
C ARG A 169 11.69 10.01 17.15
N LEU A 170 10.50 9.62 16.69
CA LEU A 170 10.27 8.40 15.91
C LEU A 170 10.13 8.72 14.42
N VAL A 171 10.48 7.78 13.54
CA VAL A 171 10.20 7.89 12.10
C VAL A 171 8.76 7.47 11.83
N CYS A 172 7.96 8.41 11.34
CA CYS A 172 6.57 8.20 10.94
C CYS A 172 6.49 7.96 9.43
N GLY A 173 6.18 6.72 9.05
CA GLY A 173 6.19 6.27 7.66
C GLY A 173 4.87 6.47 6.95
N THR A 174 4.96 6.59 5.63
CA THR A 174 3.86 7.06 4.76
C THR A 174 3.35 5.97 3.82
N THR A 175 3.77 4.72 4.00
CA THR A 175 3.36 3.62 3.09
C THR A 175 1.95 3.17 3.41
N ASN A 176 1.06 3.21 2.41
CA ASN A 176 -0.34 2.76 2.53
C ASN A 176 -0.47 1.23 2.38
N ARG A 177 -1.66 0.69 2.63
CA ARG A 177 -1.96 -0.75 2.55
C ARG A 177 -1.72 -1.31 1.16
N SER A 178 -2.15 -0.61 0.09
CA SER A 178 -2.01 -1.06 -1.29
C SER A 178 -0.54 -1.31 -1.65
N GLU A 179 0.32 -0.32 -1.37
CA GLU A 179 1.77 -0.41 -1.55
C GLU A 179 2.37 -1.56 -0.72
N ARG A 180 1.95 -1.70 0.55
CA ARG A 180 2.43 -2.77 1.43
C ARG A 180 2.09 -4.15 0.89
N LEU A 181 0.83 -4.38 0.52
CA LEU A 181 0.34 -5.65 0.02
C LEU A 181 0.98 -6.01 -1.32
N LEU A 182 1.18 -5.06 -2.22
CA LEU A 182 1.83 -5.30 -3.51
C LEU A 182 3.36 -5.29 -3.45
N GLY A 183 3.93 -5.01 -2.27
CA GLY A 183 5.36 -4.84 -2.08
C GLY A 183 5.94 -3.73 -2.96
N TYR A 184 5.13 -2.73 -3.29
CA TYR A 184 5.47 -1.61 -4.17
C TYR A 184 6.12 -0.47 -3.39
N PHE A 185 7.18 -0.83 -2.69
CA PHE A 185 8.03 0.06 -1.90
C PHE A 185 9.45 -0.53 -1.83
N THR A 186 10.43 0.29 -1.46
CA THR A 186 11.80 -0.20 -1.26
C THR A 186 11.92 -0.83 0.12
N LYS A 187 12.29 -2.13 0.18
CA LYS A 187 12.61 -2.77 1.47
C LYS A 187 13.81 -2.06 2.11
N HIS A 188 13.62 -1.67 3.38
CA HIS A 188 14.55 -0.81 4.14
C HIS A 188 14.76 0.59 3.53
N GLY A 189 13.82 1.07 2.72
CA GLY A 189 13.78 2.43 2.20
C GLY A 189 12.54 3.15 2.75
N ASP A 190 11.68 3.60 1.83
CA ASP A 190 10.45 4.34 2.11
C ASP A 190 9.46 3.61 3.03
N GLY A 191 9.44 2.28 3.01
CA GLY A 191 8.60 1.48 3.92
C GLY A 191 9.19 1.21 5.32
N ALA A 192 10.38 1.74 5.65
CA ALA A 192 11.00 1.54 6.95
C ALA A 192 10.71 2.71 7.90
N ALA A 193 9.99 2.43 8.98
CA ALA A 193 9.52 3.40 9.96
C ALA A 193 9.26 2.71 11.30
N ASP A 194 9.11 3.52 12.36
CA ASP A 194 8.71 3.05 13.70
C ASP A 194 7.18 2.85 13.79
N LEU A 195 6.42 3.65 13.04
CA LEU A 195 4.97 3.55 12.90
C LEU A 195 4.50 3.89 11.48
N LEU A 196 3.35 3.35 11.08
CA LEU A 196 2.71 3.54 9.77
C LEU A 196 1.24 3.94 9.97
N PRO A 197 0.93 5.22 10.22
CA PRO A 197 -0.43 5.67 10.57
C PRO A 197 -1.48 5.26 9.54
N ILE A 198 -1.14 5.36 8.26
CA ILE A 198 -2.01 5.00 7.13
C ILE A 198 -1.72 3.61 6.56
N GLY A 199 -0.87 2.81 7.21
CA GLY A 199 -0.45 1.50 6.68
C GLY A 199 -1.54 0.45 6.61
N HIS A 200 -2.71 0.72 7.18
CA HIS A 200 -3.89 -0.13 7.14
C HIS A 200 -4.95 0.36 6.15
N LEU A 201 -4.77 1.55 5.55
CA LEU A 201 -5.70 2.13 4.58
C LEU A 201 -5.24 1.87 3.15
N TYR A 202 -6.14 1.48 2.27
CA TYR A 202 -5.95 1.43 0.83
C TYR A 202 -5.72 2.82 0.23
N LYS A 203 -5.22 2.90 -1.01
CA LYS A 203 -4.90 4.19 -1.64
C LYS A 203 -6.15 5.04 -1.87
N THR A 204 -7.26 4.42 -2.26
CA THR A 204 -8.57 5.07 -2.39
C THR A 204 -9.03 5.64 -1.05
N GLU A 205 -8.88 4.87 0.01
CA GLU A 205 -9.19 5.27 1.39
C GLU A 205 -8.31 6.44 1.88
N VAL A 206 -7.01 6.45 1.54
CA VAL A 206 -6.12 7.58 1.83
C VAL A 206 -6.58 8.85 1.09
N ARG A 207 -7.11 8.74 -0.13
CA ARG A 207 -7.68 9.87 -0.88
C ARG A 207 -8.94 10.41 -0.21
N GLU A 208 -9.85 9.53 0.20
CA GLU A 208 -11.06 9.93 0.95
C GLU A 208 -10.71 10.66 2.25
N LEU A 209 -9.70 10.16 2.98
CA LEU A 209 -9.23 10.81 4.20
C LEU A 209 -8.56 12.16 3.92
N ALA A 210 -7.86 12.30 2.80
CA ALA A 210 -7.25 13.56 2.40
C ALA A 210 -8.31 14.64 2.13
N GLU A 211 -9.42 14.29 1.48
CA GLU A 211 -10.56 15.19 1.28
C GLU A 211 -11.16 15.64 2.62
N ALA A 212 -11.33 14.70 3.57
CA ALA A 212 -11.83 15.02 4.91
C ALA A 212 -10.88 15.91 5.74
N LEU A 213 -9.59 15.93 5.41
CA LEU A 213 -8.56 16.75 6.04
C LEU A 213 -8.34 18.10 5.34
N ASP A 214 -9.18 18.45 4.35
CA ASP A 214 -9.04 19.65 3.52
C ASP A 214 -7.65 19.76 2.86
N VAL A 215 -7.06 18.62 2.48
CA VAL A 215 -5.79 18.59 1.75
C VAL A 215 -5.99 19.28 0.39
N PRO A 216 -5.10 20.20 -0.03
CA PRO A 216 -5.32 20.97 -1.27
C PRO A 216 -5.50 20.09 -2.52
N ASP A 217 -6.44 20.50 -3.40
CA ASP A 217 -6.79 19.77 -4.63
C ASP A 217 -5.58 19.39 -5.48
N PHE A 218 -4.55 20.25 -5.58
CA PHE A 218 -3.36 19.97 -6.38
C PHE A 218 -2.57 18.74 -5.88
N VAL A 219 -2.74 18.34 -4.62
CA VAL A 219 -2.18 17.11 -4.05
C VAL A 219 -3.06 15.91 -4.38
N LEU A 220 -4.39 16.07 -4.33
CA LEU A 220 -5.38 15.03 -4.66
C LEU A 220 -5.33 14.66 -6.16
N ASP A 221 -5.17 15.66 -7.01
CA ASP A 221 -5.11 15.54 -8.47
C ASP A 221 -3.77 15.02 -8.98
N LYS A 222 -2.77 14.92 -8.09
CA LYS A 222 -1.43 14.50 -8.47
C LYS A 222 -1.43 13.00 -8.76
N GLU A 223 -1.06 12.65 -9.98
CA GLU A 223 -0.91 11.26 -10.41
C GLU A 223 0.11 10.52 -9.50
N PRO A 224 -0.27 9.38 -8.87
CA PRO A 224 0.64 8.62 -8.02
C PRO A 224 1.88 8.14 -8.77
N THR A 225 3.05 8.41 -8.19
CA THR A 225 4.33 8.05 -8.79
C THR A 225 5.44 7.88 -7.74
N PRO A 226 6.36 6.90 -7.91
CA PRO A 226 7.55 6.80 -7.06
C PRO A 226 8.62 7.84 -7.43
N GLY A 227 8.52 8.47 -8.61
CA GLY A 227 9.46 9.48 -9.09
C GLY A 227 10.87 8.96 -9.37
N ILE A 228 11.03 7.67 -9.73
CA ILE A 228 12.32 7.05 -10.04
C ILE A 228 12.73 7.36 -11.49
N ARG A 229 11.78 7.31 -12.43
CA ARG A 229 12.00 7.61 -13.85
C ARG A 229 11.05 8.70 -14.37
N PRO A 230 11.44 9.46 -15.41
CA PRO A 230 10.54 10.42 -16.05
C PRO A 230 9.27 9.73 -16.56
N GLY A 231 8.10 10.32 -16.27
CA GLY A 231 6.80 9.81 -16.73
C GLY A 231 6.33 8.52 -16.07
N GLN A 232 7.03 8.02 -15.04
CA GLN A 232 6.59 6.86 -14.28
C GLN A 232 5.30 7.17 -13.54
N VAL A 233 4.32 6.28 -13.62
CA VAL A 233 3.07 6.34 -12.86
C VAL A 233 2.78 4.95 -12.28
N ASP A 234 2.12 4.91 -11.13
CA ASP A 234 1.85 3.66 -10.42
C ASP A 234 0.97 2.70 -11.24
N ALA A 235 -0.04 3.25 -11.92
CA ALA A 235 -0.98 2.44 -12.69
C ALA A 235 -0.28 1.61 -13.79
N ASP A 236 0.74 2.17 -14.43
CA ASP A 236 1.52 1.47 -15.46
C ASP A 236 2.41 0.38 -14.84
N ASP A 237 3.04 0.66 -13.70
CA ASP A 237 3.93 -0.28 -13.00
C ASP A 237 3.17 -1.42 -12.29
N LEU A 238 1.90 -1.19 -11.95
CA LEU A 238 1.02 -2.13 -11.27
C LEU A 238 0.02 -2.83 -12.20
N GLY A 239 -0.18 -2.31 -13.42
CA GLY A 239 -1.06 -2.86 -14.45
C GLY A 239 -2.53 -2.45 -14.34
N ALA A 240 -2.89 -1.65 -13.33
CA ALA A 240 -4.25 -1.15 -13.11
C ALA A 240 -4.22 0.10 -12.21
N PRO A 241 -5.24 0.98 -12.27
CA PRO A 241 -5.36 2.09 -11.34
C PRO A 241 -5.88 1.63 -9.97
N TYR A 242 -5.70 2.45 -8.93
CA TYR A 242 -6.00 2.04 -7.55
C TYR A 242 -7.48 1.76 -7.26
N ASP A 243 -8.40 2.39 -8.00
CA ASP A 243 -9.84 2.09 -7.97
C ASP A 243 -10.17 0.65 -8.40
N VAL A 244 -9.28 0.00 -9.15
CA VAL A 244 -9.37 -1.42 -9.50
C VAL A 244 -8.55 -2.28 -8.55
N ILE A 245 -7.34 -1.85 -8.21
CA ILE A 245 -6.41 -2.62 -7.36
C ILE A 245 -6.98 -2.83 -5.96
N ASP A 246 -7.51 -1.77 -5.34
CA ASP A 246 -7.87 -1.81 -3.93
C ASP A 246 -9.04 -2.79 -3.66
N PRO A 247 -10.13 -2.81 -4.45
CA PRO A 247 -11.17 -3.85 -4.35
C PRO A 247 -10.64 -5.27 -4.58
N ILE A 248 -9.67 -5.46 -5.50
CA ILE A 248 -9.06 -6.77 -5.75
C ILE A 248 -8.29 -7.24 -4.52
N LEU A 249 -7.49 -6.35 -3.92
CA LEU A 249 -6.72 -6.68 -2.72
C LEU A 249 -7.64 -6.94 -1.52
N GLU A 250 -8.71 -6.16 -1.35
CA GLU A 250 -9.66 -6.37 -0.27
C GLU A 250 -10.38 -7.73 -0.40
N LEU A 251 -10.92 -8.02 -1.58
CA LEU A 251 -11.64 -9.27 -1.80
C LEU A 251 -10.72 -10.49 -1.84
N GLY A 252 -9.57 -10.39 -2.52
CA GLY A 252 -8.66 -11.50 -2.74
C GLY A 252 -7.72 -11.78 -1.55
N VAL A 253 -7.21 -10.74 -0.88
CA VAL A 253 -6.27 -10.89 0.24
C VAL A 253 -7.00 -10.90 1.58
N ASP A 254 -7.90 -9.95 1.83
CA ASP A 254 -8.52 -9.80 3.15
C ASP A 254 -9.73 -10.72 3.34
N ALA A 255 -10.58 -10.84 2.33
CA ALA A 255 -11.72 -11.76 2.34
C ALA A 255 -11.37 -13.19 1.85
N GLY A 256 -10.19 -13.39 1.26
CA GLY A 256 -9.70 -14.70 0.83
C GLY A 256 -10.52 -15.35 -0.28
N LEU A 257 -11.07 -14.54 -1.20
CA LEU A 257 -11.91 -15.02 -2.30
C LEU A 257 -11.07 -15.53 -3.47
N GLU A 258 -11.58 -16.55 -4.15
CA GLU A 258 -10.92 -17.11 -5.33
C GLU A 258 -10.87 -16.10 -6.50
N PRO A 259 -9.81 -16.11 -7.33
CA PRO A 259 -9.59 -15.11 -8.38
C PRO A 259 -10.78 -14.89 -9.32
N ASP A 260 -11.46 -15.95 -9.77
CA ASP A 260 -12.64 -15.85 -10.64
C ASP A 260 -13.80 -15.09 -9.97
N ALA A 261 -14.01 -15.29 -8.67
CA ALA A 261 -15.07 -14.63 -7.92
C ALA A 261 -14.74 -13.13 -7.70
N VAL A 262 -13.47 -12.81 -7.45
CA VAL A 262 -12.99 -11.42 -7.37
C VAL A 262 -13.15 -10.73 -8.73
N ALA A 263 -12.70 -11.36 -9.82
CA ALA A 263 -12.80 -10.83 -11.17
C ALA A 263 -14.25 -10.52 -11.57
N ALA A 264 -15.18 -11.44 -11.26
CA ALA A 264 -16.60 -11.24 -11.51
C ALA A 264 -17.21 -10.08 -10.71
N ARG A 265 -16.80 -9.88 -9.44
CA ARG A 265 -17.31 -8.79 -8.60
C ARG A 265 -16.76 -7.42 -8.97
N VAL A 266 -15.46 -7.34 -9.27
CA VAL A 266 -14.80 -6.09 -9.65
C VAL A 266 -15.10 -5.73 -11.12
N GLY A 267 -15.41 -6.71 -11.96
CA GLY A 267 -15.72 -6.50 -13.38
C GLY A 267 -14.46 -6.38 -14.24
N VAL A 268 -13.44 -7.16 -13.94
CA VAL A 268 -12.14 -7.17 -14.65
C VAL A 268 -11.77 -8.57 -15.13
N ASP A 269 -10.72 -8.67 -15.93
CA ASP A 269 -10.18 -9.96 -16.35
C ASP A 269 -9.52 -10.70 -15.19
N VAL A 270 -9.71 -12.02 -15.12
CA VAL A 270 -9.13 -12.87 -14.08
C VAL A 270 -7.59 -12.84 -14.07
N THR A 271 -6.97 -12.55 -15.22
CA THR A 271 -5.51 -12.37 -15.30
C THR A 271 -5.05 -11.16 -14.49
N THR A 272 -5.75 -10.02 -14.55
CA THR A 272 -5.43 -8.84 -13.72
C THR A 272 -5.48 -9.17 -12.24
N VAL A 273 -6.50 -9.92 -11.80
CA VAL A 273 -6.62 -10.38 -10.41
C VAL A 273 -5.45 -11.29 -10.04
N THR A 274 -5.19 -12.30 -10.88
CA THR A 274 -4.14 -13.29 -10.64
C THR A 274 -2.76 -12.64 -10.57
N ASP A 275 -2.44 -11.72 -11.49
CA ASP A 275 -1.16 -11.00 -11.52
C ASP A 275 -0.93 -10.17 -10.23
N LEU A 276 -1.97 -9.52 -9.71
CA LEU A 276 -1.89 -8.74 -8.47
C LEU A 276 -1.72 -9.64 -7.24
N LEU A 277 -2.43 -10.77 -7.18
CA LEU A 277 -2.30 -11.74 -6.08
C LEU A 277 -0.94 -12.48 -6.12
N ASP A 278 -0.45 -12.84 -7.31
CA ASP A 278 0.88 -13.42 -7.48
C ASP A 278 1.97 -12.43 -7.08
N ARG A 279 1.80 -11.15 -7.43
CA ARG A 279 2.70 -10.08 -6.97
C ARG A 279 2.66 -9.91 -5.45
N HIS A 280 1.47 -9.99 -4.84
CA HIS A 280 1.34 -10.02 -3.39
C HIS A 280 2.22 -11.13 -2.82
N GLU A 281 2.04 -12.38 -3.25
CA GLU A 281 2.81 -13.52 -2.75
C GLU A 281 4.32 -13.39 -3.00
N ALA A 282 4.73 -13.03 -4.22
CA ALA A 282 6.14 -12.86 -4.59
C ALA A 282 6.87 -11.81 -3.72
N THR A 283 6.14 -10.82 -3.23
CA THR A 283 6.67 -9.74 -2.39
C THR A 283 6.48 -9.95 -0.90
N ALA A 284 5.95 -11.10 -0.45
CA ALA A 284 5.73 -11.40 0.97
C ALA A 284 6.97 -11.22 1.84
N HIS A 285 8.17 -11.45 1.28
CA HIS A 285 9.44 -11.23 1.95
C HIS A 285 9.70 -9.77 2.39
N LYS A 286 8.98 -8.79 1.82
CA LYS A 286 9.06 -7.38 2.22
C LYS A 286 8.20 -7.05 3.44
N ARG A 287 7.20 -7.88 3.76
CA ARG A 287 6.27 -7.71 4.89
C ARG A 287 6.61 -8.57 6.11
N ARG A 288 7.68 -9.36 6.05
CA ARG A 288 8.13 -10.26 7.13
C ARG A 288 9.45 -9.78 7.71
N MET A 289 9.61 -9.99 9.02
CA MET A 289 10.91 -9.88 9.67
C MET A 289 11.90 -10.87 9.05
N PRO A 290 13.22 -10.57 9.05
CA PRO A 290 14.24 -11.52 8.61
C PRO A 290 14.06 -12.86 9.33
N ALA A 291 14.14 -13.96 8.57
CA ALA A 291 14.04 -15.29 9.15
C ALA A 291 15.18 -15.51 10.15
N VAL A 292 14.83 -15.93 11.37
CA VAL A 292 15.78 -16.35 12.40
C VAL A 292 15.54 -17.83 12.69
N PRO A 293 16.60 -18.67 12.83
CA PRO A 293 16.42 -20.05 13.27
C PRO A 293 15.69 -20.10 14.62
N THR A 294 14.73 -21.01 14.76
CA THR A 294 14.13 -21.29 16.06
C THR A 294 15.22 -21.84 16.98
N ARG A 295 15.23 -21.40 18.25
CA ARG A 295 16.04 -22.10 19.26
C ARG A 295 15.49 -23.52 19.36
N ASP A 296 16.33 -24.52 19.14
CA ASP A 296 16.02 -25.91 19.50
C ASP A 296 15.73 -25.92 21.01
N ARG A 297 14.45 -25.94 21.37
CA ARG A 297 14.04 -26.34 22.71
C ARG A 297 13.75 -27.84 22.60
N ASP A 298 14.55 -28.62 23.32
CA ASP A 298 14.54 -30.07 23.47
C ASP A 298 15.35 -30.89 22.45
N ARG A 299 16.67 -31.00 22.74
CA ARG A 299 17.45 -32.25 22.61
C ARG A 299 18.21 -32.50 23.91
#